data_AF-A0A814QRL6-F1
#
_entry.id   AF-A0A814QRL6-F1
#
_cell.length_a   1.000
_cell.length_b   1.000
_cell.length_c   1.000
_cell.angle_alpha   90.00
_cell.angle_beta   90.00
_cell.angle_gamma   90.00
#
_symmetry.space_group_name_H-M   'P 1'
#
loop_
_entity.id
_entity.type
_entity.pdbx_description
1 polymer ?
#
loop_
_entity_poly.entity_id
_entity_poly.type
_entity_poly.pdbx_seq_one_letter_code
_entity_poly.pdbx_strand_id
1 'polypeptide(L)'
;MEEIIGSNQKFFTFLIKTDGIEMCNKSDNSIWPMILVINEIPLEQRISFDNIIIAGLSVANGKPNLNGLIWMKAFINMQILIAGVFDKPARSCVLNFTSSTGYFSCLKCLQKGERVETELGTTQTYPFYSKYPDGPKRTSENSKQHLNECLESSKKCYGVKDKSILGDLKYYCPVQSTSIDSMHTFFLGVVKIFLIIGSIILKQSLIR
;
A
#
# COMPACT_ATOMS: atom_id res chain seq x y z
N MET A 1 -20.57 -4.13 14.35
CA MET A 1 -20.25 -2.69 14.18
C MET A 1 -21.40 -1.79 14.63
N GLU A 2 -22.61 -2.32 14.86
CA GLU A 2 -23.80 -1.53 15.23
C GLU A 2 -23.95 -1.27 16.74
N GLU A 3 -23.31 -2.02 17.63
CA GLU A 3 -23.56 -1.92 19.08
C GLU A 3 -22.76 -0.82 19.83
N ILE A 4 -21.90 -0.04 19.18
CA ILE A 4 -20.97 0.89 19.89
C ILE A 4 -21.28 2.37 19.63
N ILE A 5 -22.18 2.70 18.70
CA ILE A 5 -22.39 4.09 18.29
C ILE A 5 -23.54 4.69 19.09
N GLY A 6 -23.19 5.42 20.16
CA GLY A 6 -24.13 6.29 20.88
C GLY A 6 -24.84 7.23 19.91
N SER A 7 -26.15 7.38 20.10
CA SER A 7 -27.16 7.80 19.12
C SER A 7 -27.10 9.27 18.64
N ASN A 8 -25.95 9.96 18.65
CA ASN A 8 -25.87 11.32 18.10
C ASN A 8 -24.48 11.83 17.64
N GLN A 9 -23.45 10.98 17.55
CA GLN A 9 -22.17 11.41 16.94
C GLN A 9 -22.15 11.09 15.44
N LYS A 10 -22.05 12.13 14.60
CA LYS A 10 -21.77 11.97 13.17
C LYS A 10 -20.27 11.77 13.00
N PHE A 11 -19.87 10.60 12.55
CA PHE A 11 -18.48 10.30 12.18
C PHE A 11 -18.34 10.38 10.65
N PHE A 12 -17.21 10.95 10.19
CA PHE A 12 -16.78 10.81 8.81
C PHE A 12 -15.81 9.64 8.70
N THR A 13 -15.93 8.91 7.60
CA THR A 13 -15.03 7.82 7.26
C THR A 13 -14.05 8.26 6.19
N PHE A 14 -12.79 7.89 6.36
CA PHE A 14 -11.73 8.33 5.48
C PHE A 14 -11.02 7.17 4.79
N LEU A 15 -10.57 7.44 3.57
CA LEU A 15 -9.59 6.65 2.85
C LEU A 15 -8.30 7.46 2.75
N ILE A 16 -7.17 6.83 3.07
CA ILE A 16 -5.86 7.46 2.97
C ILE A 16 -5.12 7.03 1.71
N LYS A 17 -4.46 7.99 1.07
CA LYS A 17 -3.56 7.81 -0.06
C LYS A 17 -2.26 8.56 0.20
N THR A 18 -1.18 8.05 -0.37
CA THR A 18 0.07 8.80 -0.47
C THR A 18 0.83 8.34 -1.69
N ASP A 19 1.48 9.28 -2.35
CA ASP A 19 2.32 9.05 -3.51
C ASP A 19 3.59 9.90 -3.37
N GLY A 20 4.69 9.40 -3.91
CA GLY A 20 5.97 10.10 -3.90
C GLY A 20 6.12 10.95 -5.14
N ILE A 21 6.31 12.25 -4.95
CA ILE A 21 6.57 13.20 -6.03
C ILE A 21 8.05 13.57 -5.97
N GLU A 22 8.82 13.18 -6.98
CA GLU A 22 10.21 13.64 -7.14
C GLU A 22 10.23 15.12 -7.51
N MET A 23 11.00 15.92 -6.76
CA MET A 23 11.05 17.37 -6.97
C MET A 23 11.97 17.75 -8.14
N CYS A 24 13.06 17.00 -8.32
CA CYS A 24 14.12 17.34 -9.26
C CYS A 24 14.73 16.06 -9.84
N ASN A 25 14.95 16.00 -11.15
CA ASN A 25 15.60 14.84 -11.80
C ASN A 25 17.07 14.63 -11.37
N LYS A 26 17.67 15.59 -10.65
CA LYS A 26 19.10 15.58 -10.24
C LYS A 26 19.31 15.38 -8.74
N SER A 27 18.26 15.47 -7.93
CA SER A 27 18.36 15.23 -6.48
C SER A 27 17.28 14.27 -6.06
N ASP A 28 17.59 13.36 -5.13
CA ASP A 28 16.63 12.37 -4.64
C ASP A 28 15.56 13.00 -3.73
N ASN A 29 15.43 14.32 -3.71
CA ASN A 29 14.42 15.02 -2.92
C ASN A 29 13.02 14.68 -3.43
N SER A 30 12.20 14.16 -2.53
CA SER A 30 10.82 13.80 -2.81
C SER A 30 9.86 14.33 -1.76
N ILE A 31 8.65 14.64 -2.22
CA ILE A 31 7.54 15.13 -1.42
C ILE A 31 6.49 14.03 -1.37
N TRP A 32 6.01 13.76 -0.16
CA TRP A 32 5.02 12.73 0.13
C TRP A 32 3.84 13.37 0.86
N PRO A 33 2.80 13.80 0.14
CA PRO A 33 1.56 14.22 0.76
C PRO A 33 0.79 13.00 1.28
N MET A 34 0.22 13.13 2.48
CA MET A 34 -0.75 12.20 3.03
C MET A 34 -2.14 12.77 2.77
N ILE A 35 -2.83 12.19 1.79
CA ILE A 35 -4.12 12.68 1.30
C ILE A 35 -5.22 11.82 1.92
N LEU A 36 -6.22 12.47 2.51
CA LEU A 36 -7.44 11.85 3.00
C LEU A 36 -8.60 12.17 2.06
N VAL A 37 -9.42 11.16 1.80
CA VAL A 37 -10.63 11.23 0.98
C VAL A 37 -11.81 10.88 1.86
N ILE A 38 -12.84 11.72 1.84
CA ILE A 38 -14.09 11.52 2.59
C ILE A 38 -14.96 10.53 1.82
N ASN A 39 -15.39 9.42 2.44
CA ASN A 39 -16.19 8.42 1.71
C ASN A 39 -17.66 8.81 1.57
N GLU A 40 -18.18 9.70 2.40
CA GLU A 40 -19.58 10.16 2.36
C GLU A 40 -19.88 11.02 1.12
N ILE A 41 -18.85 11.55 0.44
CA ILE A 41 -18.99 12.28 -0.83
C ILE A 41 -19.24 11.29 -1.98
N PRO A 42 -20.02 11.63 -3.02
CA PRO A 42 -20.17 10.78 -4.22
C PRO A 42 -18.84 10.50 -4.94
N LEU A 43 -18.67 9.28 -5.45
CA LEU A 43 -17.41 8.80 -6.05
C LEU A 43 -16.80 9.76 -7.08
N GLU A 44 -17.62 10.35 -7.93
CA GLU A 44 -17.21 11.27 -9.01
C GLU A 44 -16.57 12.56 -8.48
N GLN A 45 -16.93 12.96 -7.27
CA GLN A 45 -16.49 14.22 -6.65
C GLN A 45 -15.41 14.00 -5.59
N ARG A 46 -15.24 12.77 -5.09
CA ARG A 46 -14.29 12.43 -4.00
C ARG A 46 -12.84 12.85 -4.28
N ILE A 47 -12.42 12.84 -5.54
CA ILE A 47 -11.03 13.09 -5.94
C ILE A 47 -10.86 14.53 -6.48
N SER A 48 -11.89 15.39 -6.37
CA SER A 48 -11.75 16.82 -6.64
C SER A 48 -10.84 17.48 -5.60
N PHE A 49 -10.07 18.49 -6.00
CA PHE A 49 -9.19 19.24 -5.10
C PHE A 49 -9.94 19.85 -3.91
N ASP A 50 -11.20 20.24 -4.10
CA ASP A 50 -12.04 20.82 -3.04
C ASP A 50 -12.48 19.80 -1.98
N ASN A 51 -12.40 18.50 -2.30
CA ASN A 51 -12.96 17.40 -1.50
C ASN A 51 -11.87 16.48 -0.90
N ILE A 52 -10.60 16.77 -1.16
CA ILE A 52 -9.47 16.06 -0.56
C ILE A 52 -8.89 16.87 0.60
N ILE A 53 -8.47 16.18 1.66
CA ILE A 53 -7.81 16.80 2.80
C ILE A 53 -6.35 16.38 2.80
N ILE A 54 -5.44 17.35 2.79
CA ILE A 54 -4.01 17.06 2.98
C ILE A 54 -3.77 17.00 4.50
N ALA A 55 -3.67 15.79 5.03
CA ALA A 55 -3.48 15.55 6.47
C ALA A 55 -2.02 15.70 6.92
N GLY A 56 -1.08 15.71 5.98
CA GLY A 56 0.33 15.89 6.28
C GLY A 56 1.18 15.95 5.02
N LEU A 57 2.37 16.51 5.16
CA LEU A 57 3.36 16.61 4.11
C LEU A 57 4.72 16.19 4.67
N SER A 58 5.37 15.23 4.02
CA SER A 58 6.75 14.86 4.36
C SER A 58 7.66 15.17 3.19
N VAL A 59 8.75 15.88 3.46
CA VAL A 59 9.82 16.14 2.48
C VAL A 59 11.05 15.38 2.93
N ALA A 60 11.59 14.54 2.06
CA ALA A 60 12.75 13.72 2.38
C ALA A 60 13.69 13.59 1.18
N ASN A 61 14.97 13.38 1.48
CA ASN A 61 15.93 12.92 0.48
C ASN A 61 15.78 11.40 0.36
N GLY A 62 15.12 10.94 -0.71
CA GLY A 62 14.67 9.58 -0.91
C GLY A 62 13.35 9.28 -0.20
N LYS A 63 13.19 8.04 0.29
CA LYS A 63 11.93 7.58 0.90
C LYS A 63 11.79 8.08 2.35
N PRO A 64 10.68 8.76 2.71
CA PRO A 64 10.49 9.30 4.05
C PRO A 64 10.22 8.22 5.08
N ASN A 65 10.60 8.49 6.33
CA ASN A 65 10.07 7.77 7.49
C ASN A 65 8.75 8.42 7.92
N LEU A 66 7.64 7.90 7.40
CA LEU A 66 6.30 8.44 7.63
C LEU A 66 5.75 8.17 9.04
N ASN A 67 6.43 7.35 9.86
CA ASN A 67 6.00 7.09 11.24
C ASN A 67 6.29 8.25 12.20
N GLY A 68 7.16 9.18 11.82
CA GLY A 68 7.42 10.40 12.58
C GLY A 68 6.26 11.41 12.57
N LEU A 69 5.22 11.18 11.77
CA LEU A 69 4.06 12.07 11.63
C LEU A 69 3.04 11.91 12.78
N ILE A 70 3.51 12.05 14.03
CA ILE A 70 2.72 11.89 15.26
C ILE A 70 1.45 12.75 15.25
N TRP A 71 1.50 13.93 14.62
CA TRP A 71 0.37 14.85 14.46
C TRP A 71 -0.83 14.22 13.73
N MET A 72 -0.58 13.33 12.77
CA MET A 72 -1.66 12.61 12.07
C MET A 72 -2.44 11.69 13.02
N LYS A 73 -1.79 11.13 14.05
CA LYS A 73 -2.44 10.22 14.99
C LYS A 73 -3.54 10.93 15.79
N ALA A 74 -3.31 12.18 16.19
CA ALA A 74 -4.31 12.98 16.91
C ALA A 74 -5.51 13.34 16.01
N PHE A 75 -5.25 13.74 14.76
CA PHE A 75 -6.31 14.10 13.81
C PHE A 75 -7.16 12.87 13.43
N ILE A 76 -6.51 11.74 13.16
CA ILE A 76 -7.19 10.52 12.72
C ILE A 76 -7.91 9.83 13.88
N ASN A 77 -7.47 9.93 15.13
CA ASN A 77 -8.18 9.30 16.25
C ASN A 77 -9.59 9.86 16.50
N MET A 78 -9.87 11.08 16.04
CA MET A 78 -11.21 11.68 16.10
C MET A 78 -12.13 11.21 14.95
N GLN A 79 -11.60 10.47 13.99
CA GLN A 79 -12.24 10.10 12.73
C GLN A 79 -12.05 8.60 12.45
N ILE A 80 -12.83 8.01 11.55
CA ILE A 80 -12.72 6.56 11.27
C ILE A 80 -11.96 6.35 9.97
N LEU A 81 -10.65 6.06 10.06
CA LEU A 81 -9.88 5.62 8.90
C LEU A 81 -10.19 4.16 8.59
N ILE A 82 -10.89 3.92 7.48
CA ILE A 82 -11.35 2.56 7.13
C ILE A 82 -10.40 1.83 6.18
N ALA A 83 -9.73 2.57 5.30
CA ALA A 83 -8.94 1.97 4.23
C ALA A 83 -7.76 2.83 3.76
N GLY A 84 -6.72 2.16 3.27
CA GLY A 84 -5.57 2.79 2.63
C GLY A 84 -5.35 2.22 1.22
N VAL A 85 -5.06 3.10 0.27
CA VAL A 85 -4.63 2.72 -1.09
C VAL A 85 -3.26 3.34 -1.30
N PHE A 86 -2.25 2.49 -1.49
CA PHE A 86 -0.87 2.91 -1.62
C PHE A 86 -0.19 2.10 -2.73
N ASP A 87 0.62 2.77 -3.56
CA ASP A 87 1.53 2.04 -4.44
C ASP A 87 2.56 1.24 -3.61
N LYS A 88 3.18 0.23 -4.21
CA LYS A 88 4.10 -0.70 -3.56
C LYS A 88 5.21 -0.01 -2.74
N PRO A 89 5.88 1.06 -3.22
CA PRO A 89 6.89 1.76 -2.43
C PRO A 89 6.28 2.53 -1.25
N ALA A 90 5.20 3.27 -1.51
CA ALA A 90 4.47 4.05 -0.52
C ALA A 90 3.98 3.17 0.64
N ARG A 91 3.36 2.04 0.29
CA ARG A 91 2.88 0.99 1.20
C ARG A 91 3.99 0.46 2.11
N SER A 92 5.18 0.24 1.55
CA SER A 92 6.34 -0.24 2.31
C SER A 92 6.78 0.77 3.36
N CYS A 93 6.74 2.07 3.04
CA CYS A 93 7.09 3.14 3.96
C CYS A 93 6.03 3.36 5.04
N VAL A 94 4.76 3.52 4.64
CA VAL A 94 3.65 3.82 5.55
C VAL A 94 3.44 2.70 6.58
N LEU A 95 3.56 1.44 6.15
CA LEU A 95 3.27 0.28 7.00
C LEU A 95 4.51 -0.34 7.65
N ASN A 96 5.68 0.29 7.54
CA ASN A 96 6.96 -0.32 7.96
C ASN A 96 7.11 -1.76 7.47
N PHE A 97 6.81 -1.93 6.18
CA PHE A 97 6.80 -3.23 5.54
C PHE A 97 7.99 -3.35 4.58
N THR A 98 8.34 -4.57 4.20
CA THR A 98 9.32 -4.83 3.14
C THR A 98 8.87 -4.24 1.80
N SER A 99 9.86 -3.77 1.03
CA SER A 99 9.63 -3.30 -0.34
C SER A 99 9.15 -4.48 -1.20
N SER A 100 8.57 -4.17 -2.36
CA SER A 100 8.13 -5.17 -3.35
C SER A 100 9.23 -6.15 -3.79
N THR A 101 10.49 -5.79 -3.61
CA THR A 101 11.68 -6.60 -3.92
C THR A 101 12.15 -7.49 -2.76
N GLY A 102 11.53 -7.39 -1.58
CA GLY A 102 11.86 -8.20 -0.41
C GLY A 102 11.15 -9.54 -0.39
N TYR A 103 11.66 -10.47 0.43
CA TYR A 103 10.93 -11.69 0.76
C TYR A 103 9.67 -11.37 1.58
N PHE A 104 8.60 -12.13 1.36
CA PHE A 104 7.31 -11.97 2.05
C PHE A 104 6.70 -10.56 1.90
N SER A 105 6.95 -9.90 0.76
CA SER A 105 6.55 -8.51 0.54
C SER A 105 5.06 -8.31 0.24
N CYS A 106 4.30 -9.37 0.01
CA CYS A 106 2.85 -9.27 -0.16
C CYS A 106 2.20 -8.93 1.19
N LEU A 107 1.17 -8.06 1.23
CA LEU A 107 0.39 -7.83 2.44
C LEU A 107 -0.72 -8.85 2.65
N LYS A 108 -1.12 -9.57 1.60
CA LYS A 108 -2.28 -10.47 1.60
C LYS A 108 -1.92 -11.94 1.76
N CYS A 109 -0.69 -12.34 1.42
CA CYS A 109 -0.19 -13.69 1.58
C CYS A 109 1.20 -13.73 2.25
N LEU A 110 1.56 -14.91 2.76
CA LEU A 110 2.83 -15.26 3.38
C LEU A 110 3.74 -16.02 2.40
N GLN A 111 3.49 -15.90 1.09
CA GLN A 111 4.33 -16.54 0.10
C GLN A 111 5.72 -15.91 0.12
N LYS A 112 6.76 -16.75 0.16
CA LYS A 112 8.14 -16.34 -0.03
C LYS A 112 8.37 -16.17 -1.53
N GLY A 113 8.92 -15.03 -1.94
CA GLY A 113 9.36 -14.89 -3.31
C GLY A 113 10.72 -15.57 -3.54
N GLU A 114 11.08 -15.76 -4.80
CA GLU A 114 12.37 -16.30 -5.25
C GLU A 114 13.14 -15.25 -6.05
N ARG A 115 14.48 -15.28 -5.96
CA ARG A 115 15.33 -14.44 -6.80
C ARG A 115 15.66 -15.21 -8.06
N VAL A 116 15.30 -14.64 -9.20
CA VAL A 116 15.53 -15.21 -10.53
C VAL A 116 16.47 -14.29 -11.27
N GLU A 117 17.53 -14.86 -11.84
CA GLU A 117 18.42 -14.14 -12.75
C GLU A 117 17.75 -13.98 -14.11
N THR A 118 17.78 -12.75 -14.63
CA THR A 118 17.28 -12.39 -15.95
C THR A 118 18.40 -11.70 -16.72
N GLU A 119 18.24 -11.54 -18.04
CA GLU A 119 19.21 -10.84 -18.89
C GLU A 119 19.47 -9.39 -18.42
N LEU A 120 18.51 -8.78 -17.72
CA LEU A 120 18.56 -7.42 -17.19
C LEU A 120 18.98 -7.35 -15.71
N GLY A 121 19.41 -8.47 -15.12
CA GLY A 121 19.84 -8.58 -13.72
C GLY A 121 18.93 -9.48 -12.87
N THR A 122 19.08 -9.42 -11.55
CA THR A 122 18.32 -10.28 -10.63
C THR A 122 16.98 -9.64 -10.25
N THR A 123 15.88 -10.34 -10.52
CA THR A 123 14.53 -9.89 -10.15
C THR A 123 13.93 -10.81 -9.08
N GLN A 124 13.25 -10.19 -8.11
CA GLN A 124 12.44 -10.91 -7.13
C GLN A 124 11.09 -11.28 -7.78
N THR A 125 10.81 -12.58 -7.90
CA THR A 125 9.56 -13.10 -8.47
C THR A 125 8.76 -13.85 -7.40
N TYR A 126 7.46 -13.97 -7.63
CA TYR A 126 6.55 -14.74 -6.80
C TYR A 126 6.03 -15.90 -7.65
N PRO A 127 6.52 -17.14 -7.44
CA PRO A 127 6.17 -18.27 -8.29
C PRO A 127 4.68 -18.58 -8.21
N PHE A 128 4.07 -18.85 -9.37
CA PHE A 128 2.68 -19.29 -9.41
C PHE A 128 2.61 -20.80 -9.18
N TYR A 129 1.94 -21.23 -8.11
CA TYR A 129 1.73 -22.65 -7.82
C TYR A 129 0.28 -23.02 -8.14
N SER A 130 0.07 -23.82 -9.19
CA SER A 130 -1.29 -24.21 -9.64
C SER A 130 -2.12 -24.92 -8.57
N LYS A 131 -1.47 -25.72 -7.71
CA LYS A 131 -2.12 -26.41 -6.58
C LYS A 131 -2.57 -25.45 -5.48
N TYR A 132 -1.91 -24.30 -5.34
CA TYR A 132 -2.19 -23.33 -4.30
C TYR A 132 -2.00 -21.89 -4.81
N PRO A 133 -2.90 -21.43 -5.69
CA PRO A 133 -2.72 -20.21 -6.45
C PRO A 133 -2.70 -18.94 -5.59
N ASP A 134 -3.38 -18.96 -4.44
CA ASP A 134 -3.50 -17.79 -3.56
C ASP A 134 -2.38 -17.68 -2.53
N GLY A 135 -1.51 -18.70 -2.43
CA GLY A 135 -0.51 -18.79 -1.39
C GLY A 135 -1.11 -18.78 0.03
N PRO A 136 -0.27 -18.93 1.07
CA PRO A 136 -0.77 -18.97 2.44
C PRO A 136 -1.31 -17.59 2.81
N LYS A 137 -2.59 -17.49 3.17
CA LYS A 137 -3.22 -16.21 3.47
C LYS A 137 -2.58 -15.56 4.70
N ARG A 138 -2.26 -14.26 4.61
CA ARG A 138 -1.84 -13.47 5.77
C ARG A 138 -3.08 -12.98 6.51
N THR A 139 -3.15 -13.27 7.81
CA THR A 139 -4.23 -12.83 8.69
C THR A 139 -3.77 -11.68 9.59
N SER A 140 -4.74 -11.02 10.24
CA SER A 140 -4.49 -10.02 11.27
C SER A 140 -3.74 -10.62 12.45
N GLU A 141 -4.08 -11.85 12.84
CA GLU A 141 -3.53 -12.56 13.99
C GLU A 141 -2.06 -12.91 13.74
N ASN A 142 -1.75 -13.55 12.60
CA ASN A 142 -0.37 -13.88 12.24
C ASN A 142 0.49 -12.62 12.11
N SER A 143 -0.08 -11.53 11.59
CA SER A 143 0.68 -10.29 11.43
C SER A 143 1.02 -9.63 12.76
N LYS A 144 0.15 -9.74 13.77
CA LYS A 144 0.45 -9.30 15.14
C LYS A 144 1.55 -10.16 15.78
N GLN A 145 1.51 -11.48 15.56
CA GLN A 145 2.57 -12.38 16.03
C GLN A 145 3.92 -12.02 15.39
N HIS A 146 3.97 -11.87 14.08
CA HIS A 146 5.20 -11.48 13.38
C HIS A 146 5.72 -10.10 13.80
N LEU A 147 4.82 -9.16 14.13
CA LEU A 147 5.23 -7.87 14.69
C LEU A 147 5.90 -8.04 16.06
N ASN A 148 5.32 -8.84 16.96
CA ASN A 148 5.90 -9.10 18.28
C ASN A 148 7.28 -9.78 18.15
N GLU A 149 7.39 -10.81 17.32
CA GLU A 149 8.66 -11.48 17.03
C GLU A 149 9.71 -10.52 16.45
N CYS A 150 9.27 -9.58 15.59
CA CYS A 150 10.13 -8.57 14.99
C CYS A 150 10.66 -7.59 16.05
N LEU A 151 9.81 -7.18 16.99
CA LEU A 151 10.18 -6.27 18.09
C LEU A 151 11.14 -6.94 19.08
N GLU A 152 10.91 -8.21 19.42
CA GLU A 152 11.78 -8.99 20.32
C GLU A 152 13.15 -9.27 19.68
N SER A 153 13.17 -9.69 18.41
CA SER A 153 14.40 -10.09 17.73
C SER A 153 15.16 -8.94 17.08
N SER A 154 14.55 -7.74 16.98
CA SER A 154 15.05 -6.60 16.20
C SER A 154 15.39 -6.96 14.74
N LYS A 155 14.77 -8.01 14.19
CA LYS A 155 14.95 -8.49 12.82
C LYS A 155 13.61 -8.54 12.10
N LYS A 156 13.66 -8.40 10.77
CA LYS A 156 12.46 -8.42 9.93
C LYS A 156 11.81 -9.81 9.97
N CYS A 157 10.54 -9.89 10.35
CA CYS A 157 9.77 -11.13 10.41
C CYS A 157 8.65 -11.12 9.35
N TYR A 158 8.68 -12.07 8.42
CA TYR A 158 7.67 -12.22 7.36
C TYR A 158 7.31 -10.92 6.64
N GLY A 159 8.33 -10.08 6.42
CA GLY A 159 8.19 -8.82 5.71
C GLY A 159 7.81 -7.62 6.59
N VAL A 160 7.40 -7.82 7.85
CA VAL A 160 7.21 -6.74 8.84
C VAL A 160 8.60 -6.24 9.28
N LYS A 161 8.78 -4.92 9.37
CA LYS A 161 10.03 -4.30 9.87
C LYS A 161 9.88 -3.68 11.25
N ASP A 162 8.75 -3.02 11.49
CA ASP A 162 8.46 -2.30 12.74
C ASP A 162 6.97 -1.99 12.83
N LYS A 163 6.53 -1.43 13.96
CA LYS A 163 5.17 -0.92 14.19
C LYS A 163 4.89 0.25 13.26
N SER A 164 3.70 0.26 12.64
CA SER A 164 3.29 1.36 11.74
C SER A 164 2.35 2.33 12.42
N ILE A 165 2.38 3.60 12.02
CA ILE A 165 1.45 4.62 12.52
C ILE A 165 -0.01 4.26 12.27
N LEU A 166 -0.30 3.61 11.14
CA LEU A 166 -1.67 3.17 10.82
C LEU A 166 -2.08 1.94 11.63
N GLY A 167 -1.14 1.08 12.01
CA GLY A 167 -1.42 -0.07 12.88
C GLY A 167 -1.80 0.30 14.31
N ASP A 168 -1.52 1.54 14.73
CA ASP A 168 -1.91 2.09 16.04
C ASP A 168 -3.35 2.59 16.09
N LEU A 169 -4.01 2.74 14.94
CA LEU A 169 -5.37 3.28 14.88
C LEU A 169 -6.38 2.20 15.26
N LYS A 170 -7.38 2.59 16.06
CA LYS A 170 -8.38 1.68 16.64
C LYS A 170 -9.15 0.85 15.60
N TYR A 171 -9.44 1.45 14.44
CA TYR A 171 -10.29 0.83 13.41
C TYR A 171 -9.53 0.44 12.13
N TYR A 172 -8.20 0.53 12.14
CA TYR A 172 -7.38 0.22 10.96
C TYR A 172 -6.55 -1.03 11.19
N CYS A 173 -6.73 -2.05 10.35
CA CYS A 173 -5.89 -3.22 10.32
C CYS A 173 -4.99 -3.17 9.08
N PRO A 174 -3.65 -3.07 9.21
CA PRO A 174 -2.74 -2.99 8.05
C PRO A 174 -2.96 -4.04 6.97
N VAL A 175 -3.29 -5.28 7.36
CA VAL A 175 -3.51 -6.39 6.44
C VAL A 175 -4.87 -6.30 5.73
N GLN A 176 -5.93 -5.94 6.46
CA GLN A 176 -7.30 -5.96 5.94
C GLN A 176 -7.67 -4.62 5.29
N SER A 177 -7.43 -3.51 5.99
CA SER A 177 -7.77 -2.15 5.58
C SER A 177 -6.91 -1.61 4.43
N THR A 178 -5.68 -2.10 4.26
CA THR A 178 -4.86 -1.70 3.11
C THR A 178 -5.27 -2.49 1.87
N SER A 179 -5.81 -1.79 0.88
CA SER A 179 -6.20 -2.36 -0.40
C SER A 179 -5.00 -2.52 -1.35
N ILE A 180 -5.15 -3.36 -2.37
CA ILE A 180 -4.19 -3.44 -3.46
C ILE A 180 -4.49 -2.29 -4.41
N ASP A 181 -3.46 -1.52 -4.76
CA ASP A 181 -3.60 -0.45 -5.73
C ASP A 181 -3.87 -1.01 -7.13
N SER A 182 -5.11 -0.81 -7.59
CA SER A 182 -5.59 -1.25 -8.90
C SER A 182 -4.95 -0.45 -10.03
N MET A 183 -4.55 0.81 -9.81
CA MET A 183 -3.99 1.65 -10.86
C MET A 183 -2.65 1.10 -11.32
N HIS A 184 -1.70 0.93 -10.40
CA HIS A 184 -0.38 0.43 -10.71
C HIS A 184 -0.36 -1.09 -11.00
N THR A 185 -1.21 -1.87 -10.33
CA THR A 185 -1.17 -3.34 -10.46
C THR A 185 -1.98 -3.83 -11.67
N PHE A 186 -3.20 -3.33 -11.86
CA PHE A 186 -4.10 -3.84 -12.89
C PHE A 186 -4.01 -3.03 -14.18
N PHE A 187 -4.22 -1.71 -14.13
CA PHE A 187 -4.24 -0.89 -15.35
C PHE A 187 -2.84 -0.72 -15.96
N LEU A 188 -1.87 -0.24 -15.17
CA LEU A 188 -0.51 -0.03 -15.67
C LEU A 188 0.29 -1.33 -15.79
N GLY A 189 -0.03 -2.34 -14.98
CA GLY A 189 0.60 -3.65 -15.01
C GLY A 189 0.00 -4.56 -16.08
N VAL A 190 -1.17 -5.14 -15.78
CA VAL A 190 -1.77 -6.21 -16.58
C VAL A 190 -2.33 -5.69 -17.92
N VAL A 191 -3.19 -4.68 -17.88
CA VAL A 191 -3.89 -4.18 -19.08
C VAL A 191 -2.91 -3.64 -20.11
N LYS A 192 -1.86 -2.93 -19.66
CA LYS A 192 -0.78 -2.46 -20.55
C LYS A 192 -0.12 -3.59 -21.32
N ILE A 193 0.19 -4.71 -20.67
CA ILE A 193 0.80 -5.88 -21.31
C ILE A 193 -0.14 -6.49 -22.35
N PHE A 194 -1.42 -6.66 -22.01
CA PHE A 194 -2.42 -7.18 -22.95
C PHE A 194 -2.55 -6.32 -24.21
N LEU A 195 -2.57 -4.99 -24.06
CA LEU A 195 -2.64 -4.07 -25.20
C LEU A 195 -1.40 -4.14 -26.09
N ILE A 196 -0.20 -4.28 -25.50
CA ILE A 196 1.06 -4.44 -26.24
C ILE A 196 1.05 -5.75 -27.03
N ILE A 197 0.72 -6.88 -26.39
CA ILE A 197 0.66 -8.19 -27.04
C ILE A 197 -0.37 -8.18 -28.17
N GLY A 198 -1.57 -7.66 -27.91
CA GLY A 198 -2.62 -7.52 -28.92
C GLY A 198 -2.17 -6.70 -30.13
N SER A 199 -1.45 -5.60 -29.90
CA SER A 199 -0.91 -4.76 -30.97
C SER A 199 0.14 -5.49 -31.82
N ILE A 200 0.98 -6.34 -31.20
CA ILE A 200 1.98 -7.16 -31.91
C ILE A 200 1.29 -8.20 -32.78
N ILE A 201 0.29 -8.90 -32.24
CA ILE A 201 -0.48 -9.92 -32.98
C ILE A 201 -1.18 -9.29 -34.18
N LEU A 202 -1.83 -8.13 -34.00
CA LEU A 202 -2.51 -7.42 -35.09
C LEU A 202 -1.55 -6.95 -36.19
N LYS A 203 -0.34 -6.49 -35.83
CA LYS A 203 0.69 -6.14 -36.81
C LYS A 203 1.17 -7.36 -37.59
N GLN A 204 1.35 -8.51 -36.94
CA GLN A 204 1.74 -9.75 -37.62
C GLN A 204 0.64 -10.29 -38.56
N SER A 205 -0.65 -10.11 -38.22
CA SER A 205 -1.75 -10.51 -39.09
C SER A 205 -1.95 -9.59 -40.30
N LEU A 206 -1.48 -8.34 -40.25
CA LEU A 206 -1.56 -7.38 -41.37
C LEU A 206 -0.38 -7.51 -42.36
N ILE A 207 0.68 -8.23 -42.00
CA ILE A 207 1.86 -8.47 -42.85
C ILE A 207 1.74 -9.81 -43.60
N ARG A 208 0.71 -10.61 -43.31
CA ARG A 208 0.31 -11.78 -44.09
C ARG A 208 -0.81 -11.41 -45.06
#